data_AF-A0AAU6VP88-F1
#
_entry.id   AF-A0AAU6VP88-F1
#
_cell.length_a   1.000
_cell.length_b   1.000
_cell.length_c   1.000
_cell.angle_alpha   90.00
_cell.angle_beta   90.00
_cell.angle_gamma   90.00
#
_symmetry.space_group_name_H-M   'P 1'
#
loop_
_entity.id
_entity.type
_entity.pdbx_description
1 polymer ?
#
loop_
_entity_poly.entity_id
_entity_poly.type
_entity_poly.pdbx_seq_one_letter_code
_entity_poly.pdbx_strand_id
1 'polypeptide(L)'
;MSISRPIPLVLLCILYLVLAVVALWRTISTGAVDLFTLGVIPVLVGIVMRTSWSLWALRIYLFIQTLGLMAFATTALVALQITPQDVKLELAGRNIPLLPLAAVLLALLLFQYWVAFSGRTKRFLQQEKSD
;
A
#
# COMPACT_ATOMS: atom_id res chain seq x y z
N MET A 1 -0.91 -31.94 -0.52
CA MET A 1 -1.65 -31.05 -1.44
C MET A 1 -0.80 -29.79 -1.62
N SER A 2 -0.14 -29.61 -2.77
CA SER A 2 0.73 -28.44 -3.00
C SER A 2 -0.13 -27.18 -2.98
N ILE A 3 -0.01 -26.38 -1.92
CA ILE A 3 -0.76 -25.13 -1.81
C ILE A 3 -0.08 -24.14 -2.76
N SER A 4 -0.60 -24.05 -3.98
CA SER A 4 -0.19 -23.06 -4.95
C SER A 4 -0.33 -21.67 -4.33
N ARG A 5 0.74 -20.86 -4.41
CA ARG A 5 0.74 -19.49 -3.89
C ARG A 5 -0.45 -18.74 -4.49
N PRO A 6 -1.29 -18.07 -3.68
CA PRO A 6 -2.43 -17.35 -4.22
C PRO A 6 -1.92 -16.22 -5.12
N ILE A 7 -2.24 -16.29 -6.42
CA ILE A 7 -1.83 -15.29 -7.42
C ILE A 7 -2.07 -13.85 -6.96
N PRO A 8 -3.21 -13.49 -6.33
CA PRO A 8 -3.44 -12.13 -5.86
C PRO A 8 -2.44 -11.68 -4.78
N LEU A 9 -2.00 -12.59 -3.92
CA LEU A 9 -0.98 -12.31 -2.90
C LEU A 9 0.40 -12.11 -3.53
N VAL A 10 0.73 -12.89 -4.56
CA VAL A 10 2.01 -12.74 -5.29
C VAL A 10 2.04 -11.38 -6.00
N LEU A 11 0.95 -11.00 -6.66
CA LEU A 11 0.82 -9.68 -7.29
C LEU A 11 0.95 -8.56 -6.26
N LEU A 12 0.32 -8.71 -5.09
CA LEU A 12 0.44 -7.77 -3.99
C LEU A 12 1.89 -7.64 -3.50
N CYS A 13 2.60 -8.76 -3.33
CA CYS A 13 4.01 -8.75 -2.95
C CYS A 13 4.90 -8.05 -3.98
N ILE A 14 4.68 -8.29 -5.28
CA ILE A 14 5.43 -7.63 -6.35
C ILE A 14 5.18 -6.12 -6.30
N LEU A 15 3.92 -5.71 -6.17
CA LEU A 15 3.55 -4.29 -6.05
C LEU A 15 4.26 -3.65 -4.85
N TYR A 16 4.19 -4.28 -3.68
CA TYR A 16 4.84 -3.79 -2.46
C TYR A 16 6.36 -3.74 -2.58
N LEU A 17 6.97 -4.72 -3.24
CA LEU A 17 8.42 -4.72 -3.49
C LEU A 17 8.82 -3.53 -4.36
N VAL A 18 8.09 -3.29 -5.46
CA VAL A 18 8.34 -2.15 -6.36
C VAL A 18 8.19 -0.83 -5.61
N LEU A 19 7.12 -0.66 -4.83
CA LEU A 19 6.89 0.55 -4.05
C LEU A 19 7.95 0.76 -2.97
N ALA A 20 8.38 -0.31 -2.28
CA ALA A 20 9.44 -0.24 -1.29
C ALA A 20 10.78 0.19 -1.91
N VAL A 21 11.12 -0.34 -3.09
CA VAL A 21 12.33 0.04 -3.83
C VAL A 21 12.27 1.52 -4.25
N VAL A 22 11.13 1.97 -4.80
CA VAL A 22 10.93 3.38 -5.18
C VAL A 22 11.03 4.31 -3.97
N ALA A 23 10.43 3.94 -2.84
CA ALA A 23 10.51 4.73 -1.63
C ALA A 23 11.91 4.78 -1.05
N LEU A 24 12.63 3.65 -1.03
CA LEU A 24 14.02 3.62 -0.58
C LEU A 24 14.90 4.50 -1.46
N TRP A 25 14.73 4.42 -2.79
CA TRP A 25 15.42 5.29 -3.74
C TRP A 25 15.13 6.77 -3.46
N ARG A 26 13.85 7.12 -3.23
CA ARG A 26 13.44 8.49 -2.87
C ARG A 26 14.07 8.93 -1.56
N THR A 27 14.04 8.10 -0.51
CA THR A 27 14.63 8.43 0.80
C THR A 27 16.13 8.67 0.70
N ILE A 28 16.85 7.87 -0.09
CA ILE A 28 18.28 8.09 -0.35
C ILE A 28 18.50 9.43 -1.10
N SER A 29 17.64 9.73 -2.07
CA SER A 29 17.78 10.92 -2.92
C SER A 29 17.42 12.23 -2.21
N THR A 30 16.41 12.22 -1.33
CA THR A 30 15.85 13.44 -0.72
C THR A 30 16.13 13.56 0.77
N GLY A 31 16.66 12.51 1.42
CA GLY A 31 16.82 12.44 2.87
C GLY A 31 15.50 12.34 3.65
N ALA A 32 14.35 12.36 2.97
CA ALA A 32 13.05 12.27 3.60
C ALA A 32 12.64 10.79 3.78
N VAL A 33 12.56 10.36 5.03
CA VAL A 33 12.10 9.01 5.39
C VAL A 33 10.57 8.99 5.32
N ASP A 34 10.03 8.20 4.39
CA ASP A 34 8.59 7.96 4.32
C ASP A 34 8.23 6.66 5.07
N LEU A 35 7.90 6.82 6.34
CA LEU A 35 7.50 5.73 7.24
C LEU A 35 6.26 4.97 6.74
N PHE A 36 5.36 5.63 6.01
CA PHE A 36 4.17 4.98 5.46
C PHE A 36 4.52 3.99 4.37
N THR A 37 5.53 4.30 3.54
CA THR A 37 5.96 3.39 2.48
C THR A 37 6.93 2.33 3.00
N LEU A 38 7.80 2.66 3.96
CA LEU A 38 8.71 1.67 4.58
C LEU A 38 8.00 0.69 5.52
N GLY A 39 6.83 1.04 6.06
CA GLY A 39 5.98 0.16 6.87
C GLY A 39 5.51 -1.11 6.15
N VAL A 40 5.69 -1.19 4.83
CA VAL A 40 5.39 -2.38 4.02
C VAL A 40 6.46 -3.48 4.18
N ILE A 41 7.67 -3.14 4.62
CA ILE A 41 8.80 -4.07 4.72
C ILE A 41 8.51 -5.21 5.71
N PRO A 42 8.04 -4.96 6.96
CA PRO A 42 7.64 -6.03 7.87
C PRO A 42 6.56 -6.96 7.29
N VAL A 43 5.62 -6.39 6.51
CA VAL A 43 4.56 -7.17 5.85
C VAL A 43 5.16 -8.11 4.80
N LEU A 44 6.07 -7.61 3.96
CA LEU A 44 6.79 -8.40 2.97
C LEU A 44 7.60 -9.54 3.62
N VAL A 45 8.34 -9.23 4.69
CA VAL A 45 9.13 -10.23 5.43
C VAL A 45 8.20 -11.33 5.97
N GLY A 46 7.10 -10.96 6.63
CA GLY A 46 6.15 -11.93 7.16
C GLY A 46 5.50 -12.80 6.09
N ILE A 47 5.17 -12.25 4.91
CA ILE A 47 4.58 -13.02 3.81
C ILE A 47 5.59 -14.01 3.22
N VAL A 48 6.85 -13.59 3.04
CA VAL A 48 7.94 -14.46 2.54
C VAL A 48 8.22 -15.60 3.51
N MET A 49 8.24 -15.31 4.82
CA MET A 49 8.41 -16.30 5.89
C MET A 49 7.16 -17.14 6.16
N ARG A 50 6.04 -16.85 5.47
CA ARG A 50 4.73 -17.54 5.62
C ARG A 50 4.25 -17.61 7.07
N THR A 51 4.49 -16.56 7.84
CA THR A 51 4.16 -16.56 9.26
C THR A 51 2.74 -16.04 9.48
N SER A 52 2.04 -16.56 10.48
CA SER A 52 0.66 -16.16 10.78
C SER A 52 0.52 -14.68 11.18
N TRP A 53 1.55 -14.07 11.79
CA TRP A 53 1.56 -12.64 12.15
C TRP A 53 1.55 -11.71 10.92
N SER A 54 1.97 -12.19 9.75
CA SER A 54 2.00 -11.38 8.52
C SER A 54 0.62 -10.93 8.07
N LEU A 55 -0.42 -11.73 8.35
CA LEU A 55 -1.81 -11.36 8.07
C LEU A 55 -2.25 -10.18 8.93
N TRP A 56 -1.84 -10.16 10.20
CA TRP A 56 -2.11 -9.05 11.11
C TRP A 56 -1.31 -7.82 10.71
N ALA A 57 -0.03 -7.97 10.38
CA ALA A 57 0.80 -6.88 9.88
C ALA A 57 0.20 -6.25 8.61
N LEU A 58 -0.25 -7.05 7.65
CA LEU A 58 -0.92 -6.58 6.43
C LEU A 58 -2.18 -5.77 6.75
N ARG A 59 -3.02 -6.24 7.68
CA ARG A 59 -4.25 -5.54 8.07
C ARG A 59 -3.98 -4.23 8.79
N ILE A 60 -3.03 -4.22 9.71
CA ILE A 60 -2.61 -3.00 10.43
C ILE A 60 -2.05 -1.99 9.43
N TYR A 61 -1.20 -2.44 8.50
CA TYR A 61 -0.66 -1.61 7.43
C TYR A 61 -1.78 -0.97 6.60
N LEU A 62 -2.79 -1.75 6.18
CA LEU A 62 -3.93 -1.22 5.43
C LEU A 62 -4.76 -0.21 6.22
N PHE A 63 -4.91 -0.42 7.53
CA PHE A 63 -5.61 0.52 8.39
C PHE A 63 -4.86 1.86 8.47
N ILE A 64 -3.55 1.81 8.68
CA ILE A 64 -2.69 3.01 8.69
C ILE A 64 -2.71 3.71 7.33
N GLN A 65 -2.64 2.94 6.23
CA GLN A 65 -2.71 3.49 4.87
C GLN A 65 -4.05 4.18 4.59
N THR A 66 -5.15 3.61 5.10
CA THR A 66 -6.49 4.20 4.99
C THR A 66 -6.57 5.51 5.77
N LEU A 67 -6.02 5.56 6.98
CA LEU A 67 -5.92 6.79 7.76
C LEU A 67 -5.10 7.86 7.04
N GLY A 68 -3.96 7.47 6.44
CA GLY A 68 -3.14 8.36 5.62
C GLY A 68 -3.91 8.91 4.43
N LEU A 69 -4.61 8.06 3.68
CA LEU A 69 -5.43 8.48 2.53
C LEU A 69 -6.56 9.43 2.96
N MET A 70 -7.22 9.16 4.09
CA MET A 70 -8.25 10.05 4.66
C MET A 70 -7.67 11.41 5.07
N ALA A 71 -6.47 11.43 5.66
CA ALA A 71 -5.79 12.68 6.01
C ALA A 71 -5.48 13.50 4.75
N PHE A 72 -4.89 12.88 3.72
CA PHE A 72 -4.62 13.54 2.44
C PHE A 72 -5.90 14.01 1.74
N ALA A 73 -6.96 13.20 1.76
CA ALA A 73 -8.25 13.58 1.17
C ALA A 73 -8.85 14.79 1.89
N THR A 74 -8.82 14.82 3.22
CA THR A 74 -9.31 15.96 4.02
C THR A 74 -8.51 17.21 3.71
N THR A 75 -7.17 17.11 3.69
CA THR A 75 -6.30 18.25 3.32
C THR A 75 -6.59 18.75 1.90
N ALA A 76 -6.80 17.85 0.94
CA ALA A 76 -7.13 18.22 -0.43
C ALA A 76 -8.50 18.91 -0.52
N LEU A 77 -9.52 18.42 0.19
CA LEU A 77 -10.84 19.04 0.23
C LEU A 77 -10.80 20.45 0.84
N VAL A 78 -10.07 20.63 1.95
CA VAL A 78 -9.88 21.95 2.57
C VAL A 78 -9.12 22.89 1.63
N ALA A 79 -8.05 22.41 0.98
CA ALA A 79 -7.29 23.21 0.02
C ALA A 79 -8.15 23.66 -1.17
N LEU A 80 -9.05 22.81 -1.66
CA LEU A 80 -10.00 23.14 -2.73
C LEU A 80 -10.98 24.24 -2.31
N GLN A 81 -11.31 24.35 -1.02
CA GLN A 81 -12.19 25.40 -0.52
C GLN A 81 -11.48 26.73 -0.33
N ILE A 82 -10.20 26.73 0.07
CA ILE A 82 -9.43 27.95 0.32
C ILE A 82 -8.88 28.54 -0.98
N THR A 83 -8.19 27.73 -1.79
CA THR A 83 -7.54 28.18 -3.02
C THR A 83 -7.73 27.17 -4.15
N PRO A 84 -8.93 27.12 -4.78
CA PRO A 84 -9.26 26.09 -5.77
C PRO A 84 -8.35 26.08 -7.01
N GLN A 85 -7.68 27.20 -7.31
CA GLN A 85 -6.84 27.35 -8.50
C GLN A 85 -5.42 26.78 -8.33
N ASP A 86 -4.97 26.66 -7.08
CA ASP A 86 -3.62 26.19 -6.71
C ASP A 86 -3.58 24.70 -6.35
N VAL A 87 -4.74 24.03 -6.33
CA VAL A 87 -4.80 22.58 -6.11
C VAL A 87 -4.51 21.85 -7.42
N LYS A 88 -3.28 22.00 -7.90
CA LYS A 88 -2.75 21.29 -9.06
C LYS A 88 -1.49 20.55 -8.64
N LEU A 89 -1.47 19.26 -8.89
CA LEU A 89 -0.24 18.48 -8.74
C LEU A 89 0.61 18.73 -9.98
N GLU A 90 1.56 19.65 -9.88
CA GLU A 90 2.54 19.89 -10.93
C GLU A 90 3.74 18.97 -10.73
N LEU A 91 3.95 18.04 -11.67
CA LEU A 91 5.14 17.20 -11.72
C LEU A 91 5.91 17.56 -12.98
N ALA A 92 7.12 18.11 -12.83
CA ALA A 92 7.97 18.55 -13.96
C ALA A 92 7.25 19.50 -14.96
N GLY A 93 6.42 20.42 -14.45
CA GLY A 93 5.68 21.40 -15.27
C GLY A 93 4.45 20.83 -15.99
N ARG A 94 4.08 19.57 -15.76
CA ARG A 94 2.85 18.96 -16.28
C ARG A 94 1.82 18.84 -15.15
N ASN A 95 0.61 19.34 -15.43
CA ASN A 95 -0.54 19.20 -14.53
C ASN A 95 -1.01 17.74 -14.47
N ILE A 96 -0.82 17.09 -13.33
CA ILE A 96 -1.42 15.81 -13.03
C ILE A 96 -2.81 16.08 -12.44
N PRO A 97 -3.88 15.62 -13.08
CA PRO A 97 -5.22 15.78 -12.53
C PRO A 97 -5.35 14.95 -11.24
N LEU A 98 -5.87 15.59 -10.18
CA LEU A 98 -6.04 14.97 -8.86
C LEU A 98 -7.03 13.80 -8.87
N LEU A 99 -8.12 13.91 -9.65
CA LEU A 99 -9.19 12.92 -9.66
C LEU A 99 -8.74 11.54 -10.15
N PRO A 100 -8.04 11.42 -11.31
CA PRO A 100 -7.48 10.13 -11.74
C PRO A 100 -6.50 9.54 -10.73
N LEU A 101 -5.66 10.37 -10.10
CA LEU A 101 -4.72 9.89 -9.08
C LEU A 101 -5.48 9.32 -7.86
N ALA A 102 -6.48 10.04 -7.35
CA ALA A 102 -7.31 9.57 -6.25
C ALA A 102 -8.05 8.27 -6.59
N ALA A 103 -8.57 8.15 -7.81
CA ALA A 103 -9.24 6.94 -8.28
C ALA A 103 -8.27 5.73 -8.32
N VAL A 104 -7.03 5.93 -8.79
CA VAL A 104 -6.00 4.89 -8.81
C VAL A 104 -5.62 4.47 -7.38
N LEU A 105 -5.41 5.43 -6.47
CA LEU A 105 -5.08 5.14 -5.08
C LEU A 105 -6.21 4.36 -4.38
N LEU A 106 -7.47 4.75 -4.60
CA LEU A 106 -8.63 4.02 -4.07
C LEU A 106 -8.73 2.61 -4.67
N ALA A 107 -8.56 2.45 -5.97
CA ALA A 107 -8.59 1.15 -6.63
C ALA A 107 -7.51 0.21 -6.08
N LEU A 108 -6.28 0.73 -5.91
CA LEU A 108 -5.19 -0.02 -5.29
C LEU A 108 -5.51 -0.38 -3.84
N LEU A 109 -6.06 0.53 -3.04
CA LEU A 109 -6.42 0.24 -1.65
C LEU A 109 -7.49 -0.86 -1.57
N LEU A 110 -8.52 -0.78 -2.40
CA LEU A 110 -9.58 -1.80 -2.48
C LEU A 110 -9.03 -3.17 -2.89
N PHE A 111 -8.13 -3.21 -3.87
CA PHE A 111 -7.44 -4.44 -4.26
C PHE A 111 -6.67 -5.05 -3.08
N GLN A 112 -5.92 -4.23 -2.34
CA GLN A 112 -5.16 -4.71 -1.19
C GLN A 112 -6.07 -5.24 -0.07
N TYR A 113 -7.18 -4.54 0.22
CA TYR A 113 -8.21 -5.03 1.16
C TYR A 113 -8.79 -6.36 0.73
N TRP A 114 -9.14 -6.49 -0.55
CA TRP A 114 -9.65 -7.75 -1.08
C TRP A 114 -8.66 -8.90 -0.88
N VAL A 115 -7.36 -8.68 -1.17
CA VAL A 115 -6.32 -9.70 -0.96
C VAL A 115 -6.15 -10.04 0.53
N ALA A 116 -6.12 -9.04 1.42
CA ALA A 116 -5.90 -9.21 2.86
C ALA A 116 -7.06 -9.93 3.58
N PHE A 117 -8.28 -9.79 3.09
CA PHE A 117 -9.47 -10.45 3.64
C PHE A 117 -9.89 -11.69 2.87
N SER A 118 -9.23 -12.02 1.75
CA SER A 118 -9.53 -13.24 1.00
C SER A 118 -9.23 -14.50 1.82
N GLY A 119 -10.15 -15.47 1.77
CA GLY A 119 -9.99 -16.76 2.45
C GLY A 119 -8.76 -17.54 1.95
N ARG A 120 -8.31 -17.31 0.71
CA ARG A 120 -7.11 -17.94 0.14
C ARG A 120 -5.82 -17.44 0.79
N THR A 121 -5.68 -16.12 0.98
CA THR A 121 -4.54 -15.52 1.69
C THR A 121 -4.51 -15.97 3.15
N LYS A 122 -5.66 -15.97 3.82
CA LYS A 122 -5.76 -16.45 5.20
C LYS A 122 -5.29 -17.90 5.34
N ARG A 123 -5.77 -18.81 4.48
CA ARG A 123 -5.33 -20.22 4.50
C ARG A 123 -3.83 -20.37 4.21
N PHE A 124 -3.31 -19.64 3.22
CA PHE A 124 -1.90 -19.71 2.85
C PHE A 124 -0.95 -19.22 3.97
N LEU A 125 -1.34 -18.18 4.73
CA LEU A 125 -0.51 -17.59 5.79
C LEU A 125 -0.75 -18.23 7.17
N GLN A 126 -1.89 -18.88 7.42
CA GLN A 126 -2.20 -19.54 8.69
C GLN A 126 -1.83 -21.02 8.74
N GLN A 127 -1.51 -21.66 7.61
CA GLN A 127 -0.98 -23.02 7.58
C GLN A 127 0.51 -23.06 7.98
N GLU A 128 0.86 -22.28 9.01
CA GLU A 128 2.18 -22.26 9.62
C GLU A 128 2.50 -23.69 10.12
N LYS A 129 3.38 -24.35 9.36
CA LYS A 129 4.25 -25.45 9.78
C LYS A 129 3.56 -26.57 10.58
N SER A 130 2.82 -27.43 9.88
CA SER A 130 2.64 -28.82 10.31
C SER A 130 3.85 -29.64 9.82
N ASP A 131 5.05 -29.26 10.25
CA ASP A 131 6.31 -30.02 10.14
C ASP A 131 7.03 -29.95 11.49
#